data_AF-K2D2J7-F1
#
_entry.id   AF-K2D2J7-F1
#
_cell.length_a   1.000
_cell.length_b   1.000
_cell.length_c   1.000
_cell.angle_alpha   90.00
_cell.angle_beta   90.00
_cell.angle_gamma   90.00
#
_symmetry.space_group_name_H-M   'P 1'
#
loop_
_entity.id
_entity.type
_entity.pdbx_description
1 polymer ?
#
loop_
_entity_poly.entity_id
_entity_poly.type
_entity_poly.pdbx_seq_one_letter_code
_entity_poly.pdbx_strand_id
1 'polypeptide(L)' 'MFTRLKKIHPPKPLKPLDRLQNMPTVRPVGKSEWVRAHWRWDYERHQWEWVLGHWRK' A
#
# COMPACT_ATOMS: atom_id res chain seq x y z
N MET A 1 12.13 -24.88 -15.84
CA MET A 1 11.64 -24.34 -14.56
C MET A 1 12.01 -22.86 -14.48
N PHE A 2 11.07 -21.95 -14.70
CA PHE A 2 11.34 -20.51 -14.58
C PHE A 2 11.34 -20.14 -13.09
N THR A 3 12.52 -20.00 -12.50
CA THR A 3 12.67 -19.41 -11.17
C THR A 3 12.14 -17.98 -11.25
N ARG A 4 11.01 -17.71 -10.59
CA ARG A 4 10.52 -16.33 -10.41
C ARG A 4 11.61 -15.57 -9.67
N LEU A 5 12.45 -14.85 -10.39
CA LEU A 5 13.34 -13.84 -9.83
C LEU A 5 12.45 -12.94 -8.96
N LYS A 6 12.51 -13.14 -7.64
CA LYS A 6 11.85 -12.25 -6.69
C LYS A 6 12.42 -10.88 -7.00
N LYS A 7 11.61 -9.95 -7.52
CA LYS A 7 12.02 -8.57 -7.74
C LYS A 7 12.66 -8.09 -6.43
N ILE A 8 13.98 -7.89 -6.45
CA ILE A 8 14.75 -7.50 -5.27
C ILE A 8 14.49 -6.00 -5.11
N HIS A 9 13.35 -5.67 -4.51
CA HIS A 9 13.13 -4.31 -4.05
C HIS A 9 14.00 -4.09 -2.82
N PRO A 10 14.55 -2.88 -2.62
CA PRO A 10 15.22 -2.51 -1.39
C PRO A 10 14.28 -2.71 -0.18
N PRO A 11 14.82 -2.82 1.05
CA PRO A 11 13.99 -2.95 2.24
C PRO A 11 13.00 -1.79 2.35
N LYS A 12 11.79 -2.08 2.85
CA LYS A 12 10.74 -1.08 3.06
C LYS A 12 11.21 -0.07 4.12
N PRO A 13 10.99 1.24 3.94
CA PRO A 13 11.28 2.24 4.95
C PRO A 13 10.41 2.06 6.20
N LEU A 14 10.76 2.78 7.27
CA LEU A 14 9.94 2.85 8.47
C LEU A 14 8.56 3.43 8.12
N LYS A 15 7.50 2.76 8.56
CA LYS A 15 6.14 3.28 8.42
C LYS A 15 6.05 4.67 9.06
N PRO A 16 5.33 5.62 8.46
CA PRO A 16 5.09 6.90 9.11
C PRO A 16 4.34 6.70 10.44
N LEU A 17 4.56 7.57 11.42
CA LEU A 17 3.98 7.47 12.76
C LEU A 17 2.51 7.94 12.84
N ASP A 18 2.04 8.61 11.79
CA ASP A 18 0.73 9.24 11.76
C ASP A 18 -0.42 8.25 12.04
N ARG A 19 -1.28 8.56 13.01
CA ARG A 19 -2.37 7.68 13.45
C ARG A 19 -3.57 7.69 12.51
N LEU A 20 -3.68 8.69 11.62
CA LEU A 20 -4.81 8.85 10.71
C LEU A 20 -4.69 7.97 9.46
N GLN A 21 -3.52 7.38 9.22
CA GLN A 21 -3.25 6.55 8.04
C GLN A 21 -4.24 5.40 7.81
N ASN A 22 -4.81 4.85 8.89
CA ASN A 22 -5.76 3.73 8.83
C ASN A 22 -7.17 4.12 9.28
N MET A 23 -7.46 5.41 9.44
CA MET A 23 -8.78 5.85 9.87
C MET A 23 -9.78 5.63 8.73
N PRO A 24 -10.77 4.72 8.88
CA PRO A 24 -11.76 4.48 7.85
C PRO A 24 -12.60 5.74 7.65
N THR A 25 -12.54 6.31 6.45
CA THR A 25 -13.44 7.37 6.02
C THR A 25 -14.82 6.79 5.69
N VAL A 26 -15.79 7.65 5.36
CA VAL A 26 -17.15 7.25 5.00
C VAL A 26 -17.12 6.14 3.95
N ARG A 27 -17.75 5.00 4.26
CA ARG A 27 -17.79 3.84 3.38
C ARG A 27 -18.56 4.18 2.09
N PRO A 28 -17.99 3.95 0.90
CA PRO A 28 -18.68 4.20 -0.35
C PRO A 28 -19.80 3.18 -0.55
N VAL A 29 -20.89 3.63 -1.19
CA VAL A 29 -22.07 2.82 -1.50
C VAL A 29 -21.69 1.63 -2.39
N GLY A 30 -22.09 0.43 -1.96
CA GLY A 30 -21.85 -0.83 -2.68
C GLY A 30 -20.96 -1.83 -1.93
N LYS A 31 -20.46 -2.83 -2.68
CA LYS A 31 -19.45 -3.78 -2.19
C LYS A 31 -18.10 -3.07 -2.21
N SER A 32 -17.61 -2.74 -1.03
CA SER A 32 -16.36 -2.01 -0.84
C SER A 32 -15.62 -2.62 0.35
N GLU A 33 -14.30 -2.76 0.20
CA GLU A 33 -13.42 -3.34 1.21
C GLU A 33 -12.41 -2.29 1.67
N TRP A 34 -12.20 -2.18 2.98
CA TRP A 34 -11.20 -1.26 3.53
C TRP A 34 -9.81 -1.89 3.41
N VAL A 35 -8.94 -1.27 2.64
CA VAL A 35 -7.54 -1.64 2.51
C VAL A 35 -6.73 -0.79 3.49
N ARG A 36 -6.01 -1.44 4.40
CA ARG A 36 -5.11 -0.77 5.34
C ARG A 36 -3.96 -0.07 4.63
N ALA A 37 -3.43 1.00 5.23
CA ALA A 37 -2.26 1.70 4.72
C ALA A 37 -1.08 0.73 4.56
N HIS A 38 -0.38 0.84 3.44
CA HIS A 38 0.69 -0.09 3.08
C HIS A 38 1.72 0.54 2.17
N TRP A 39 2.92 -0.04 2.18
CA TRP A 39 3.97 0.26 1.22
C TRP A 39 3.63 -0.31 -0.16
N ARG A 40 3.67 0.52 -1.18
CA ARG A 40 3.61 0.16 -2.60
C ARG A 40 4.96 0.45 -3.23
N TRP A 41 5.42 -0.43 -4.11
CA TRP A 41 6.62 -0.17 -4.91
C TRP A 41 6.22 0.64 -6.14
N ASP A 42 6.79 1.82 -6.29
CA ASP A 42 6.66 2.63 -7.50
C ASP A 42 7.74 2.18 -8.50
N TYR A 43 7.29 1.59 -9.62
CA TYR A 43 8.19 1.06 -10.65
C TYR A 43 8.79 2.15 -11.54
N GLU A 44 8.17 3.32 -11.64
CA GLU A 44 8.64 4.41 -12.49
C GLU A 44 9.79 5.19 -11.81
N ARG A 45 9.65 5.42 -10.51
CA ARG A 45 10.60 6.17 -9.66
C ARG A 45 11.53 5.26 -8.86
N HIS A 46 11.36 3.94 -8.94
CA HIS A 46 12.15 2.95 -8.21
C HIS A 46 12.25 3.25 -6.71
N GLN A 47 11.11 3.60 -6.09
CA GLN A 47 11.04 3.97 -4.68
C GLN A 47 9.80 3.38 -4.00
N TRP A 48 9.86 3.29 -2.68
CA TRP A 48 8.70 2.93 -1.87
C TRP A 48 7.78 4.12 -1.69
N GLU A 49 6.51 3.94 -2.02
CA GLU A 49 5.45 4.92 -1.82
C GLU A 49 4.52 4.45 -0.69
N TRP A 50 4.24 5.35 0.26
CA TRP A 50 3.29 5.06 1.34
C TRP A 50 1.87 5.36 0.86
N VAL A 51 1.05 4.31 0.76
CA VAL A 51 -0.36 4.45 0.37
C VAL A 51 -1.20 4.46 1.64
N LEU A 52 -2.02 5.52 1.80
CA LEU A 52 -2.96 5.63 2.90
C LEU A 52 -4.06 4.56 2.78
N GLY A 53 -4.69 4.27 3.93
CA GLY A 53 -5.85 3.39 3.96
C GLY A 53 -6.96 3.92 3.05
N HIS A 54 -7.52 3.07 2.22
CA HIS A 54 -8.51 3.46 1.24
C HIS A 54 -9.55 2.38 1.01
N TRP A 55 -10.72 2.80 0.53
CA TRP A 55 -11.74 1.88 0.07
C TRP A 55 -11.42 1.37 -1.32
N ARG A 56 -11.36 0.05 -1.46
CA ARG A 56 -11.27 -0.64 -2.74
C ARG A 56 -12.68 -1.10 -3.14
N LYS A 57 -13.03 -0.90 -4.40
CA LYS A 57 -14.23 -1.47 -5.04
C LYS A 57 -13.88 -2.78 -5.73
#